data_AF-A0AB73IMR5-F1
#
_entry.id   AF-A0AB73IMR5-F1
#
_cell.length_a   1.000
_cell.length_b   1.000
_cell.length_c   1.000
_cell.angle_alpha   90.00
_cell.angle_beta   90.00
_cell.angle_gamma   90.00
#
_symmetry.space_group_name_H-M   'P 1'
#
loop_
_entity.id
_entity.type
_entity.pdbx_description
1 polymer ?
#
loop_
_entity_poly.entity_id
_entity_poly.type
_entity_poly.pdbx_seq_one_letter_code
_entity_poly.pdbx_strand_id
1 'polypeptide(L)'
;MGQLFARDLTQDPVVVEVATVLMPTQAAWARVTFDTDRAMTEREALFEKGLHCIGLWHTHPEPSPTPSTDDRMLAREHALAARPQLAGIVFVIIGTVPAPVGIRVWVDDGIALREATVDERQGA
;
A
#
# COMPACT_ATOMS: atom_id res chain seq x y z
N MET A 1 -5.56 7.20 -5.10
CA MET A 1 -5.16 6.11 -4.20
C MET A 1 -5.70 4.80 -4.74
N GLY A 2 -5.25 3.66 -4.23
CA GLY A 2 -5.82 2.36 -4.56
C GLY A 2 -5.22 1.24 -3.75
N GLN A 3 -5.43 0.01 -4.20
CA GLN A 3 -5.07 -1.21 -3.48
C GLN A 3 -3.93 -1.95 -4.19
N LEU A 4 -3.11 -2.64 -3.42
CA LEU A 4 -1.97 -3.42 -3.91
C LEU A 4 -2.29 -4.90 -3.75
N PHE A 5 -1.98 -5.69 -4.78
CA PHE A 5 -2.24 -7.13 -4.78
C PHE A 5 -1.03 -7.95 -5.19
N ALA A 6 -0.90 -9.10 -4.54
CA ALA A 6 0.11 -10.11 -4.85
C ALA A 6 -0.56 -11.49 -4.98
N ARG A 7 0.02 -12.35 -5.81
CA ARG A 7 -0.45 -13.72 -6.02
C ARG A 7 0.19 -14.71 -5.06
N ASP A 8 1.49 -14.56 -4.82
CA ASP A 8 2.25 -15.44 -3.95
C ASP A 8 2.92 -14.62 -2.84
N LEU A 9 2.51 -14.89 -1.60
CA LEU A 9 3.02 -14.26 -0.39
C LEU A 9 4.16 -15.04 0.27
N THR A 10 4.52 -16.19 -0.30
CA THR A 10 5.56 -17.08 0.23
C THR A 10 6.94 -16.83 -0.39
N GLN A 11 7.00 -16.01 -1.45
CA GLN A 11 8.25 -15.62 -2.10
C GLN A 11 9.00 -14.56 -1.29
N ASP A 12 10.33 -14.57 -1.42
CA ASP A 12 11.21 -13.48 -0.99
C ASP A 12 12.06 -13.04 -2.19
N PRO A 13 11.78 -11.86 -2.79
CA PRO A 13 10.83 -10.84 -2.33
C PRO A 13 9.36 -11.15 -2.69
N VAL A 14 8.42 -10.58 -1.92
CA VAL A 14 7.00 -10.51 -2.31
C VAL A 14 6.86 -9.53 -3.48
N VAL A 15 6.18 -9.96 -4.56
CA VAL A 15 5.97 -9.16 -5.77
C VAL A 15 4.55 -8.60 -5.81
N VAL A 16 4.42 -7.28 -5.90
CA VAL A 16 3.15 -6.62 -6.22
C VAL A 16 2.86 -6.84 -7.71
N GLU A 17 1.83 -7.62 -8.02
CA GLU A 17 1.42 -7.94 -9.40
C GLU A 17 0.43 -6.90 -9.94
N VAL A 18 -0.46 -6.38 -9.08
CA VAL A 18 -1.51 -5.44 -9.49
C VAL A 18 -1.61 -4.27 -8.51
N ALA A 19 -1.66 -3.06 -9.04
CA ALA A 19 -2.04 -1.85 -8.32
C ALA A 19 -3.31 -1.29 -8.94
N THR A 20 -4.42 -1.27 -8.19
CA THR A 20 -5.71 -0.74 -8.66
C THR A 20 -5.82 0.75 -8.39
N VAL A 21 -6.83 1.41 -8.96
CA VAL A 21 -7.17 2.80 -8.64
C VAL A 21 -8.59 2.83 -8.09
N LEU A 22 -8.72 3.25 -6.83
CA LEU A 22 -10.01 3.57 -6.25
C LEU A 22 -10.32 5.03 -6.55
N MET A 23 -11.53 5.31 -7.06
CA MET A 23 -11.95 6.70 -7.26
C MET A 23 -12.10 7.36 -5.88
N PRO A 24 -11.41 8.49 -5.62
CA PRO A 24 -11.55 9.18 -4.34
C PRO A 24 -12.98 9.70 -4.18
N THR A 25 -13.57 9.49 -3.01
CA THR A 25 -14.85 10.11 -2.66
C THR A 25 -14.61 11.55 -2.18
N GLN A 26 -13.48 11.78 -1.49
CA GLN A 26 -12.88 13.10 -1.27
C GLN A 26 -11.35 12.99 -1.30
N ALA A 27 -10.70 13.94 -1.96
CA ALA A 27 -9.24 14.08 -1.95
C ALA A 27 -8.85 15.38 -1.23
N ALA A 28 -8.36 15.26 -0.01
CA ALA A 28 -7.66 16.34 0.69
C ALA A 28 -6.18 15.98 0.84
N TRP A 29 -5.33 17.00 0.94
CA TRP A 29 -3.86 16.92 1.01
C TRP A 29 -3.29 15.87 1.97
N ALA A 30 -3.96 15.59 3.09
CA ALA A 30 -3.54 14.60 4.10
C ALA A 30 -4.60 13.51 4.37
N ARG A 31 -5.74 13.54 3.68
CA ARG A 31 -6.85 12.62 3.96
C ARG A 31 -7.51 12.19 2.67
N VAL A 32 -7.32 10.94 2.33
CA VAL A 32 -8.05 10.30 1.24
C VAL A 32 -9.12 9.41 1.84
N THR A 33 -10.38 9.77 1.60
CA THR A 33 -11.49 8.87 1.87
C THR A 33 -11.90 8.21 0.55
N PHE A 34 -12.04 6.90 0.59
CA PHE A 34 -12.46 6.09 -0.53
C PHE A 34 -13.72 5.30 -0.17
N ASP A 35 -14.45 4.90 -1.20
CA ASP A 35 -15.61 4.03 -1.06
C ASP A 35 -15.15 2.63 -0.59
N THR A 36 -15.45 2.32 0.67
CA THR A 36 -15.06 1.06 1.30
C THR A 36 -15.79 -0.13 0.70
N ASP A 37 -17.04 0.03 0.29
CA ASP A 37 -17.83 -1.06 -0.29
C ASP A 37 -17.25 -1.44 -1.65
N ARG A 38 -16.93 -0.42 -2.47
CA ARG A 38 -16.23 -0.64 -3.74
C ARG A 38 -14.85 -1.28 -3.54
N ALA A 39 -14.11 -0.87 -2.52
CA ALA A 39 -12.81 -1.47 -2.23
C ALA A 39 -12.94 -2.95 -1.84
N MET A 40 -13.95 -3.31 -1.04
CA MET A 40 -14.21 -4.70 -0.66
C MET A 40 -14.68 -5.55 -1.84
N THR A 41 -15.59 -5.05 -2.68
CA THR A 41 -15.99 -5.75 -3.91
C THR A 41 -14.79 -5.99 -4.85
N GLU A 42 -13.89 -5.01 -4.97
CA GLU A 42 -12.66 -5.18 -5.75
C GLU A 42 -11.73 -6.25 -5.15
N ARG A 43 -11.61 -6.30 -3.82
CA ARG A 43 -10.83 -7.35 -3.13
C ARG A 43 -11.40 -8.73 -3.39
N GLU A 44 -12.71 -8.91 -3.26
CA GLU A 44 -13.39 -10.18 -3.49
C GLU A 44 -13.17 -10.67 -4.93
N ALA A 45 -13.41 -9.80 -5.92
CA ALA A 45 -13.27 -10.13 -7.33
C ALA A 45 -11.83 -10.47 -7.76
N LEU A 46 -10.82 -9.89 -7.09
CA LEU A 46 -9.41 -10.22 -7.34
C LEU A 46 -8.97 -11.44 -6.54
N PHE A 47 -9.51 -11.65 -5.34
CA PHE A 47 -9.26 -12.85 -4.56
C PHE A 47 -9.73 -14.12 -5.29
N GLU A 48 -10.89 -14.07 -5.94
CA GLU A 48 -11.39 -15.16 -6.81
C GLU A 48 -10.42 -15.51 -7.96
N LYS A 49 -9.53 -14.57 -8.34
CA LYS A 49 -8.49 -14.76 -9.36
C LYS A 49 -7.12 -15.13 -8.76
N GLY A 50 -7.07 -15.42 -7.47
CA GLY A 50 -5.86 -15.74 -6.72
C GLY A 50 -4.97 -14.52 -6.42
N LEU A 51 -5.52 -13.31 -6.42
CA LEU A 51 -4.81 -12.09 -6.07
C LEU A 51 -5.24 -11.62 -4.67
N HIS A 52 -4.30 -11.62 -3.73
CA HIS A 52 -4.52 -11.22 -2.35
C HIS A 52 -4.23 -9.73 -2.19
N CYS A 53 -5.13 -8.99 -1.54
CA CYS A 53 -4.88 -7.59 -1.20
C CYS A 53 -3.83 -7.52 -0.08
N ILE A 54 -2.71 -6.87 -0.34
CA ILE A 54 -1.57 -6.78 0.58
C ILE A 54 -1.35 -5.38 1.14
N GLY A 55 -2.09 -4.39 0.64
CA GLY A 55 -1.77 -3.02 0.98
C GLY A 55 -2.53 -1.96 0.21
N LEU A 56 -2.07 -0.73 0.39
CA LEU A 56 -2.64 0.47 -0.20
C LEU A 56 -1.54 1.34 -0.79
N TRP A 57 -1.91 2.17 -1.76
CA TRP A 57 -1.04 3.21 -2.27
C TRP A 57 -1.78 4.51 -2.52
N HIS A 58 -1.07 5.62 -2.45
CA HIS A 58 -1.58 6.94 -2.81
C HIS A 58 -0.44 7.89 -3.24
N THR A 59 -0.80 9.09 -3.67
CA THR A 59 0.14 10.08 -4.21
C THR A 59 0.24 11.30 -3.30
N HIS A 60 1.45 11.83 -3.14
CA HIS A 60 1.70 13.13 -2.52
C HIS A 60 2.18 14.14 -3.57
N PRO A 61 1.94 15.45 -3.37
CA PRO A 61 2.51 16.50 -4.23
C PRO A 61 4.02 16.71 -3.99
N GLU A 62 4.56 16.18 -2.90
CA GLU A 62 5.97 16.28 -2.52
C GLU A 62 6.88 15.42 -3.42
N PRO A 63 8.14 15.81 -3.65
CA PRO A 63 9.07 15.06 -4.49
C PRO A 63 9.41 13.68 -3.90
N SER A 64 9.86 13.64 -2.66
CA SER A 64 10.19 12.41 -1.91
C SER A 64 9.29 12.37 -0.68
N PRO A 65 8.17 11.63 -0.72
CA PRO A 65 7.13 11.74 0.29
C PRO A 65 7.51 11.10 1.61
N THR A 66 6.91 11.59 2.68
CA THR A 66 6.90 10.91 3.99
C THR A 66 5.48 10.84 4.52
N PRO A 67 5.08 9.74 5.19
CA PRO A 67 3.72 9.58 5.68
C PRO A 67 3.42 10.62 6.78
N SER A 68 2.31 11.33 6.60
CA SER A 68 1.72 12.21 7.60
C SER A 68 1.19 11.41 8.80
N THR A 69 0.70 12.10 9.82
CA THR A 69 0.04 11.43 10.96
C THR A 69 -1.18 10.63 10.52
N ASP A 70 -2.00 11.19 9.63
CA ASP A 70 -3.22 10.54 9.13
C ASP A 70 -2.86 9.29 8.30
N ASP A 71 -1.80 9.35 7.49
CA ASP A 71 -1.32 8.19 6.72
C ASP A 71 -0.85 7.06 7.63
N ARG A 72 -0.15 7.39 8.73
CA ARG A 72 0.30 6.42 9.73
C ARG A 72 -0.88 5.76 10.44
N MET A 73 -1.90 6.54 10.77
CA MET A 73 -3.12 6.02 11.38
C MET A 73 -3.87 5.10 10.42
N LEU A 74 -4.04 5.52 9.16
CA LEU A 74 -4.66 4.72 8.12
C LEU A 74 -3.92 3.39 7.93
N ALA A 75 -2.59 3.43 7.78
CA ALA A 75 -1.77 2.23 7.64
C ALA A 75 -1.94 1.29 8.85
N ARG A 76 -1.94 1.83 10.08
CA ARG A 76 -2.14 1.06 11.31
C ARG A 76 -3.52 0.41 11.36
N GLU A 77 -4.58 1.15 11.05
CA GLU A 77 -5.95 0.61 11.03
C GLU A 77 -6.08 -0.55 10.05
N HIS A 78 -5.52 -0.39 8.84
CA HIS A 78 -5.50 -1.46 7.84
C HIS A 78 -4.65 -2.65 8.26
N ALA A 79 -3.49 -2.43 8.89
CA ALA A 79 -2.66 -3.51 9.41
C ALA A 79 -3.40 -4.32 10.47
N LEU A 80 -4.00 -3.65 11.45
CA LEU A 80 -4.78 -4.28 12.51
C LEU A 80 -5.96 -5.10 11.96
N ALA A 81 -6.68 -4.56 10.98
CA ALA A 81 -7.78 -5.27 10.32
C ALA A 81 -7.31 -6.50 9.52
N ALA A 82 -6.12 -6.45 8.92
CA ALA A 82 -5.56 -7.53 8.12
C ALA A 82 -4.82 -8.61 8.93
N ARG A 83 -4.57 -8.39 10.23
CA ARG A 83 -3.82 -9.33 11.11
C ARG A 83 -4.22 -10.80 11.05
N PRO A 84 -5.50 -11.17 10.88
CA PRO A 84 -5.87 -12.58 10.75
C PRO A 84 -5.31 -13.27 9.49
N GLN A 85 -4.85 -12.49 8.51
CA GLN A 85 -4.47 -12.97 7.17
C GLN A 85 -3.04 -12.58 6.79
N LEU A 86 -2.53 -11.45 7.27
CA LEU A 86 -1.22 -10.90 6.91
C LEU A 86 -0.40 -10.56 8.16
N ALA A 87 0.91 -10.76 8.06
CA ALA A 87 1.88 -10.32 9.08
C ALA A 87 2.02 -8.79 9.13
N GLY A 88 1.63 -8.10 8.06
CA GLY A 88 1.61 -6.64 7.94
C GLY A 88 1.06 -6.23 6.58
N ILE A 89 0.79 -4.95 6.42
CA ILE A 89 0.35 -4.37 5.14
C ILE A 89 1.46 -3.54 4.51
N VAL A 90 1.52 -3.56 3.18
CA VAL A 90 2.37 -2.68 2.39
C VAL A 90 1.65 -1.34 2.21
N PHE A 91 2.34 -0.24 2.48
CA PHE A 91 1.83 1.11 2.29
C PHE A 91 2.78 1.89 1.40
N VAL A 92 2.32 2.33 0.22
CA VAL A 92 3.16 3.00 -0.79
C VAL A 92 2.71 4.43 -0.99
N ILE A 93 3.67 5.36 -0.97
CA ILE A 93 3.42 6.76 -1.29
C ILE A 93 4.28 7.15 -2.50
N ILE A 94 3.61 7.67 -3.53
CA ILE A 94 4.24 8.11 -4.77
C ILE A 94 4.31 9.65 -4.76
N GLY A 95 5.52 10.19 -4.79
CA GLY A 95 5.80 11.61 -4.94
C GLY A 95 5.88 12.03 -6.41
N THR A 96 6.43 13.21 -6.64
CA THR A 96 6.46 13.84 -7.97
C THR A 96 7.74 13.60 -8.78
N VAL A 97 8.81 13.07 -8.16
CA VAL A 97 10.04 12.70 -8.89
C VAL A 97 10.00 11.24 -9.38
N PRO A 98 10.83 10.85 -10.36
CA PRO A 98 10.86 9.48 -10.84
C PRO A 98 11.31 8.46 -9.80
N ALA A 99 10.98 7.18 -10.05
CA ALA A 99 11.52 6.05 -9.32
C ALA A 99 13.06 5.96 -9.46
N PRO A 100 13.77 5.42 -8.45
CA PRO A 100 13.23 4.90 -7.19
C PRO A 100 12.91 6.00 -6.16
N VAL A 101 13.47 7.20 -6.30
CA VAL A 101 13.41 8.25 -5.26
C VAL A 101 11.98 8.69 -4.94
N GLY A 102 11.13 8.82 -5.96
CA GLY A 102 9.75 9.26 -5.77
C GLY A 102 8.80 8.16 -5.30
N ILE A 103 9.23 6.90 -5.22
CA ILE A 103 8.40 5.80 -4.72
C ILE A 103 8.96 5.39 -3.38
N ARG A 104 8.16 5.59 -2.33
CA ARG A 104 8.54 5.25 -0.97
C ARG A 104 7.58 4.18 -0.45
N VAL A 105 8.15 3.17 0.21
CA VAL A 105 7.43 1.96 0.62
C VAL A 105 7.58 1.78 2.12
N TRP A 106 6.47 1.50 2.80
CA TRP A 106 6.44 1.17 4.21
C TRP A 106 5.70 -0.13 4.46
N VAL A 107 5.97 -0.75 5.61
CA VAL A 107 5.25 -1.91 6.12
C VAL A 107 4.79 -1.59 7.54
N ASP A 108 3.48 -1.70 7.80
CA ASP A 108 2.94 -1.68 9.16
C ASP A 108 2.51 -3.09 9.56
N ASP A 109 3.08 -3.60 10.65
CA ASP A 109 2.84 -4.94 11.22
C ASP A 109 1.78 -4.94 12.33
N GLY A 110 1.06 -3.82 12.52
CA GLY A 110 0.14 -3.58 13.62
C GLY A 110 0.81 -3.07 14.89
N ILE A 111 2.14 -3.01 14.94
CA ILE A 111 2.95 -2.52 16.07
C ILE A 111 3.74 -1.29 15.66
N ALA A 112 4.43 -1.32 14.52
CA ALA A 112 5.25 -0.23 14.00
C ALA A 112 5.14 -0.11 12.47
N LEU A 113 5.15 1.14 11.99
CA LEU A 113 5.35 1.46 10.58
C LEU A 113 6.85 1.58 10.31
N ARG A 114 7.39 0.72 9.46
CA ARG A 114 8.80 0.69 9.08
C ARG A 114 8.95 1.00 7.60
N GLU A 115 9.93 1.81 7.25
CA GLU A 115 10.26 2.04 5.85
C GLU A 115 11.00 0.82 5.29
N ALA A 116 10.61 0.38 4.11
CA ALA A 116 11.32 -0.66 3.38
C ALA A 116 12.56 -0.05 2.73
N THR A 117 13.72 -0.60 3.04
CA THR A 117 14.99 -0.21 2.44
C THR A 117 15.19 -0.99 1.14
N VAL A 118 15.71 -0.32 0.10
CA VAL A 118 16.13 -0.99 -1.13
C VAL A 118 17.32 -1.90 -0.78
N ASP A 119 17.22 -3.21 -1.05
CA ASP A 119 18.39 -4.09 -1.03
C ASP A 119 19.15 -3.87 -2.35
N GLU A 120 20.34 -3.29 -2.27
CA GLU A 120 21.20 -2.97 -3.44
C GLU A 120 21.68 -4.24 -4.20
N ARG A 121 21.35 -5.44 -3.72
CA ARG A 121 21.76 -6.72 -4.33
C ARG A 121 20.92 -7.17 -5.55
N GLN A 122 19.92 -6.40 -5.98
CA GLN A 122 19.10 -6.72 -7.17
C GLN A 122 19.52 -5.97 -8.44
N GLY A 123 20.79 -5.55 -8.53
CA GLY A 123 21.38 -4.95 -9.72
C GLY A 123 22.65 -5.69 -10.17
N ALA A 124 22.49 -6.88 -10.76
CA ALA A 124 23.53 -7.57 -11.54
C ALA A 124 22.89 -8.35 -12.69
#